data_AF-A0A1C7D6N9-F1
#
_entry.id   AF-A0A1C7D6N9-F1
#
_cell.length_a   1.000
_cell.length_b   1.000
_cell.length_c   1.000
_cell.angle_alpha   90.00
_cell.angle_beta   90.00
_cell.angle_gamma   90.00
#
_symmetry.space_group_name_H-M   'P 1'
#
loop_
_entity.id
_entity.type
_entity.pdbx_description
1 polymer ?
#
loop_
_entity_poly.entity_id
_entity_poly.type
_entity_poly.pdbx_seq_one_letter_code
_entity_poly.pdbx_strand_id
1 'polypeptide(L)'
;MGPNSAFIARDAVPMRLSGRMMLRVIAAFLAAVAALVAASAAAQGNSTDARAVLVGPASVFVDEDMNFGSIGTLGVGGTSTIDPADSSCTLTGDLMQVAGPCRPASFIVTGRRNMRVRIREQNSGVVTLTGPGGATMLMDNITMDVTDMTPVAGGGNPPGTLGRFRITSNSGSASFRIGGRLTVNPLQTPGVYSGTLNVQVNYN
;
A
#
# COMPACT_ATOMS: atom_id res chain seq x y z
N MET A 1 4.73 -67.81 45.65
CA MET A 1 5.97 -67.80 46.45
C MET A 1 7.14 -67.69 45.49
N GLY A 2 7.87 -66.56 45.50
CA GLY A 2 9.26 -66.56 45.01
C GLY A 2 10.12 -67.44 45.94
N PRO A 3 11.43 -67.63 45.70
CA PRO A 3 12.32 -66.54 45.29
C PRO A 3 13.59 -66.91 44.47
N ASN A 4 14.34 -65.86 44.14
CA ASN A 4 15.81 -65.71 44.18
C ASN A 4 16.76 -66.63 43.37
N SER A 5 17.32 -66.01 42.33
CA SER A 5 18.72 -65.53 42.23
C SER A 5 19.87 -66.37 42.83
N ALA A 6 20.84 -66.73 41.99
CA ALA A 6 22.29 -66.51 42.13
C ALA A 6 23.09 -67.54 41.29
N PHE A 7 23.85 -67.12 40.27
CA PHE A 7 25.29 -66.81 40.32
C PHE A 7 26.19 -68.06 40.44
N ILE A 8 27.02 -68.33 39.41
CA ILE A 8 28.50 -68.45 39.52
C ILE A 8 29.12 -68.77 38.15
N ALA A 9 30.27 -68.12 37.95
CA ALA A 9 31.08 -67.97 36.75
C ALA A 9 31.81 -69.24 36.28
N ARG A 10 32.18 -69.26 34.98
CA ARG A 10 33.42 -69.90 34.50
C ARG A 10 34.05 -69.12 33.33
N ASP A 11 35.29 -68.73 33.58
CA ASP A 11 36.45 -68.75 32.68
C ASP A 11 36.55 -67.74 31.53
N ALA A 12 37.27 -66.66 31.82
CA ALA A 12 37.88 -65.77 30.84
C ALA A 12 39.14 -66.43 30.23
N VAL A 13 39.14 -66.60 28.91
CA VAL A 13 40.34 -66.86 28.11
C VAL A 13 40.72 -65.57 27.39
N PRO A 14 41.93 -64.99 27.58
CA PRO A 14 42.30 -63.75 26.93
C PRO A 14 42.72 -64.00 25.48
N MET A 15 41.83 -63.78 24.53
CA MET A 15 42.19 -63.74 23.10
C MET A 15 42.82 -62.38 22.79
N ARG A 16 44.15 -62.33 22.75
CA ARG A 16 44.93 -61.18 22.29
C ARG A 16 44.63 -60.95 20.81
N LEU A 17 43.75 -60.00 20.49
CA LEU A 17 43.46 -59.63 19.11
C LEU A 17 44.39 -58.47 18.67
N SER A 18 45.21 -58.79 17.68
CA SER A 18 46.27 -57.98 17.10
C SER A 18 45.73 -56.68 16.48
N GLY A 19 46.37 -55.55 16.79
CA GLY A 19 45.94 -54.17 16.47
C GLY A 19 45.77 -53.77 14.99
N ARG A 20 45.77 -54.71 14.05
CA ARG A 20 45.51 -54.47 12.63
C ARG A 20 44.09 -54.86 12.18
N MET A 21 43.35 -55.60 13.01
CA MET A 21 41.98 -56.01 12.71
C MET A 21 40.92 -55.00 13.21
N MET A 22 41.24 -54.19 14.22
CA MET A 22 40.35 -53.14 14.75
C MET A 22 40.21 -51.93 13.82
N LEU A 23 41.24 -51.66 12.99
CA LEU A 23 41.24 -50.50 12.07
C LEU A 23 40.33 -50.70 10.83
N ARG A 24 40.11 -51.95 10.42
CA ARG A 24 39.33 -52.27 9.19
C ARG A 24 37.83 -52.35 9.45
N VAL A 25 37.40 -52.66 10.68
CA VAL A 25 35.98 -52.70 11.06
C VAL A 25 35.40 -51.30 11.24
N ILE A 26 36.21 -50.33 11.69
CA ILE A 26 35.79 -48.92 11.85
C ILE A 26 35.59 -48.22 10.48
N ALA A 27 36.44 -48.53 9.50
CA ALA A 27 36.34 -47.95 8.16
C ALA A 27 35.09 -48.42 7.38
N ALA A 28 34.64 -49.66 7.59
CA ALA A 28 33.43 -50.19 6.94
C ALA A 28 32.13 -49.64 7.56
N PHE A 29 32.13 -49.30 8.85
CA PHE A 29 30.97 -48.69 9.52
C PHE A 29 30.80 -47.20 9.20
N LEU A 30 31.88 -46.47 8.90
CA LEU A 30 31.78 -45.06 8.49
C LEU A 30 31.28 -44.87 7.04
N ALA A 31 31.51 -45.84 6.15
CA ALA A 31 31.07 -45.74 4.75
C ALA A 31 29.58 -46.08 4.55
N ALA A 32 28.97 -46.85 5.46
CA ALA A 32 27.54 -47.21 5.39
C ALA A 32 26.59 -46.12 5.93
N VAL A 33 27.09 -45.17 6.73
CA VAL A 33 26.30 -44.05 7.27
C VAL A 33 26.25 -42.85 6.29
N ALA A 34 27.20 -42.76 5.36
CA ALA A 34 27.25 -41.67 4.38
C ALA A 34 26.21 -41.79 3.23
N ALA A 35 25.58 -42.96 3.07
CA ALA A 35 24.64 -43.21 1.97
C ALA A 35 23.16 -42.99 2.30
N LEU A 36 22.81 -42.62 3.55
CA LEU A 36 21.41 -42.38 3.99
C LEU A 36 21.01 -40.90 4.11
N VAL A 37 21.88 -39.94 3.73
CA VAL A 37 21.60 -38.49 3.86
C VAL A 37 21.44 -37.76 2.52
N ALA A 38 21.34 -38.47 1.41
CA ALA A 38 20.93 -37.87 0.12
C ALA A 38 19.41 -37.59 0.08
N ALA A 39 18.89 -36.86 1.08
CA ALA A 39 17.57 -36.26 0.99
C ALA A 39 17.68 -35.05 0.04
N SER A 40 16.91 -35.09 -1.04
CA SER A 40 16.80 -34.05 -2.05
C SER A 40 16.53 -32.68 -1.42
N ALA A 41 17.47 -31.74 -1.55
CA ALA A 41 17.20 -30.34 -1.33
C ALA A 41 16.26 -29.86 -2.45
N ALA A 42 14.95 -29.92 -2.19
CA ALA A 42 13.97 -29.26 -3.03
C ALA A 42 14.24 -27.75 -2.95
N ALA A 43 14.78 -27.18 -4.02
CA ALA A 43 14.89 -25.74 -4.17
C ALA A 43 13.47 -25.16 -4.14
N GLN A 44 13.12 -24.52 -3.03
CA GLN A 44 11.90 -23.71 -2.92
C GLN A 44 12.11 -22.48 -3.81
N GLY A 45 11.66 -22.58 -5.05
CA GLY A 45 11.54 -21.42 -5.92
C GLY A 45 10.45 -20.54 -5.36
N ASN A 46 10.83 -19.41 -4.75
CA ASN A 46 9.90 -18.33 -4.47
C ASN A 46 9.45 -17.77 -5.83
N SER A 47 8.31 -18.23 -6.32
CA SER A 47 7.66 -17.60 -7.47
C SER A 47 7.09 -16.27 -7.00
N THR A 48 7.79 -15.18 -7.32
CA THR A 48 7.25 -13.83 -7.19
C THR A 48 6.62 -13.43 -8.52
N ASP A 49 5.39 -12.94 -8.47
CA ASP A 49 4.71 -12.38 -9.65
C ASP A 49 5.48 -11.15 -10.15
N ALA A 50 6.25 -11.33 -11.22
CA ALA A 50 6.87 -10.22 -11.93
C ALA A 50 5.84 -9.57 -12.86
N ARG A 51 5.16 -8.53 -12.39
CA ARG A 51 4.29 -7.69 -13.23
C ARG A 51 5.08 -6.52 -13.78
N ALA A 52 5.16 -6.43 -15.11
CA ALA A 52 5.69 -5.27 -15.81
C ALA A 52 4.53 -4.58 -16.56
N VAL A 53 4.20 -3.35 -16.15
CA VAL A 53 3.30 -2.48 -16.89
C VAL A 53 4.16 -1.55 -17.73
N LEU A 54 4.04 -1.66 -19.05
CA LEU A 54 4.72 -0.75 -19.97
C LEU A 54 3.94 0.57 -20.00
N VAL A 55 4.33 1.49 -19.13
CA VAL A 55 3.77 2.84 -19.07
C VAL A 55 4.33 3.65 -20.23
N GLY A 56 3.49 4.36 -20.97
CA GLY A 56 3.95 5.30 -21.99
C GLY A 56 4.87 6.37 -21.36
N PRO A 57 5.66 7.12 -22.17
CA PRO A 57 6.64 8.07 -21.64
C PRO A 57 6.05 9.17 -20.73
N ALA A 58 4.73 9.32 -20.72
CA ALA A 58 4.01 10.08 -19.72
C ALA A 58 2.65 9.44 -19.41
N SER A 59 2.29 9.29 -18.14
CA SER A 59 1.01 8.70 -17.71
C SER A 59 0.65 9.14 -16.30
N VAL A 60 -0.66 9.19 -16.03
CA VAL A 60 -1.22 9.48 -14.70
C VAL A 60 -2.01 8.27 -14.22
N PHE A 61 -1.90 7.94 -12.95
CA PHE A 61 -2.70 6.91 -12.31
C PHE A 61 -3.14 7.36 -10.91
N VAL A 62 -4.27 6.81 -10.48
CA VAL A 62 -4.78 6.98 -9.11
C VAL A 62 -3.95 6.08 -8.20
N ASP A 63 -3.39 6.67 -7.17
CA ASP A 63 -2.64 5.98 -6.12
C ASP A 63 -3.57 5.67 -4.94
N GLU A 64 -4.35 6.67 -4.52
CA GLU A 64 -5.35 6.52 -3.47
C GLU A 64 -6.60 7.36 -3.73
N ASP A 65 -7.77 6.81 -3.41
CA ASP A 65 -9.04 7.53 -3.45
C ASP A 65 -9.21 8.47 -2.25
N MET A 66 -9.89 9.60 -2.52
CA MET A 66 -10.29 10.56 -1.49
C MET A 66 -11.33 9.96 -0.55
N ASN A 67 -11.16 10.22 0.75
CA ASN A 67 -12.07 9.77 1.79
C ASN A 67 -12.17 10.82 2.91
N PHE A 68 -13.39 11.26 3.25
CA PHE A 68 -13.65 12.16 4.38
C PHE A 68 -13.79 11.41 5.72
N GLY A 69 -13.71 10.07 5.69
CA GLY A 69 -13.97 9.19 6.81
C GLY A 69 -15.45 9.14 7.20
N SER A 70 -15.72 8.64 8.40
CA SER A 70 -17.07 8.59 8.96
C SER A 70 -17.34 9.85 9.77
N ILE A 71 -18.27 10.66 9.28
CA ILE A 71 -18.70 11.92 9.91
C ILE A 71 -20.05 11.70 10.58
N GLY A 72 -20.14 12.08 11.85
CA GLY A 72 -21.39 12.20 12.60
C GLY A 72 -21.87 13.65 12.63
N THR A 73 -23.18 13.83 12.73
CA THR A 73 -23.84 15.15 12.89
C THR A 73 -25.00 14.99 13.86
N LEU A 74 -25.35 16.05 14.59
CA LEU A 74 -26.53 16.13 15.46
C LEU A 74 -27.75 16.70 14.73
N GLY A 75 -27.65 16.95 13.42
CA GLY A 75 -28.74 17.36 12.54
C GLY A 75 -28.64 18.81 12.04
N VAL A 76 -27.67 19.60 12.49
CA VAL A 76 -27.43 20.97 12.01
C VAL A 76 -26.62 20.97 10.71
N GLY A 77 -25.68 20.04 10.57
CA GLY A 77 -24.78 19.98 9.42
C GLY A 77 -23.55 20.88 9.59
N GLY A 78 -22.80 21.06 8.51
CA GLY A 78 -21.56 21.83 8.51
C GLY A 78 -20.65 21.45 7.35
N THR A 79 -19.35 21.71 7.51
CA THR A 79 -18.35 21.39 6.46
C THR A 79 -17.20 20.56 6.99
N SER A 80 -16.73 19.61 6.17
CA SER A 80 -15.48 18.88 6.37
C SER A 80 -14.50 19.25 5.26
N THR A 81 -13.34 19.79 5.62
CA THR A 81 -12.33 20.24 4.64
C THR A 81 -11.06 19.43 4.80
N ILE A 82 -10.63 18.76 3.73
CA ILE A 82 -9.36 18.01 3.67
C ILE A 82 -8.25 18.94 3.17
N ASP A 83 -7.17 19.05 3.92
CA ASP A 83 -5.93 19.66 3.45
C ASP A 83 -5.07 18.60 2.71
N PRO A 84 -4.78 18.77 1.41
CA PRO A 84 -3.99 17.80 0.65
C PRO A 84 -2.50 17.75 1.05
N ALA A 85 -1.98 18.76 1.75
CA ALA A 85 -0.57 18.83 2.13
C ALA A 85 -0.24 17.87 3.28
N ASP A 86 -1.11 17.80 4.30
CA ASP A 86 -0.88 17.01 5.52
C ASP A 86 -1.96 15.93 5.78
N SER A 87 -2.98 15.84 4.93
CA SER A 87 -4.13 14.92 5.07
C SER A 87 -5.00 15.18 6.30
N SER A 88 -4.90 16.36 6.92
CA SER A 88 -5.74 16.75 8.04
C SER A 88 -7.15 17.14 7.58
N CYS A 89 -8.10 17.06 8.50
CA CYS A 89 -9.49 17.47 8.29
C CYS A 89 -9.88 18.56 9.28
N THR A 90 -10.49 19.62 8.77
CA THR A 90 -11.14 20.63 9.60
C THR A 90 -12.65 20.49 9.49
N LEU A 91 -13.30 20.27 10.63
CA LEU A 91 -14.75 20.15 10.76
C LEU A 91 -15.34 21.45 11.32
N THR A 92 -16.52 21.83 10.84
CA THR A 92 -17.29 22.98 11.34
C THR A 92 -18.73 22.59 11.63
N GLY A 93 -19.47 23.47 12.31
CA GLY A 93 -20.86 23.22 12.69
C GLY A 93 -20.94 22.19 13.82
N ASP A 94 -21.84 21.21 13.67
CA ASP A 94 -22.00 20.10 14.62
C ASP A 94 -21.35 18.80 14.14
N LEU A 95 -20.51 18.88 13.11
CA LEU A 95 -19.85 17.71 12.55
C LEU A 95 -18.74 17.21 13.48
N MET A 96 -18.67 15.89 13.66
CA MET A 96 -17.63 15.24 14.44
C MET A 96 -17.09 14.02 13.69
N GLN A 97 -15.77 13.80 13.73
CA GLN A 97 -15.15 12.62 13.17
C GLN A 97 -15.45 11.42 14.09
N VAL A 98 -16.13 10.40 13.57
CA VAL A 98 -16.51 9.20 14.33
C VAL A 98 -15.51 8.08 14.12
N ALA A 99 -15.07 7.87 12.88
CA ALA A 99 -14.13 6.80 12.52
C ALA A 99 -13.41 7.07 11.19
N GLY A 100 -12.26 6.44 11.01
CA GLY A 100 -11.47 6.51 9.77
C GLY A 100 -10.73 7.84 9.57
N PRO A 101 -9.50 7.81 9.04
CA PRO A 101 -8.77 9.04 8.75
C PRO A 101 -9.39 9.76 7.56
N CYS A 102 -9.22 11.08 7.54
CA CYS A 102 -9.35 11.83 6.31
C CYS A 102 -8.17 11.53 5.39
N ARG A 103 -8.45 11.42 4.10
CA ARG A 103 -7.44 11.12 3.10
C ARG A 103 -7.74 11.90 1.82
N PRO A 104 -6.79 12.71 1.33
CA PRO A 104 -6.93 13.32 0.01
C PRO A 104 -6.83 12.24 -1.09
N ALA A 105 -7.31 12.55 -2.30
CA ALA A 105 -7.01 11.70 -3.45
C ALA A 105 -5.54 11.88 -3.83
N SER A 106 -4.80 10.78 -4.00
CA SER A 106 -3.39 10.77 -4.41
C SER A 106 -3.28 10.30 -5.86
N PHE A 107 -2.48 10.99 -6.65
CA PHE A 107 -2.20 10.65 -8.03
C PHE A 107 -0.70 10.65 -8.27
N ILE A 108 -0.24 9.67 -9.05
CA ILE A 108 1.14 9.61 -9.51
C ILE A 108 1.17 9.95 -10.99
N VAL A 109 2.13 10.80 -11.33
CA VAL A 109 2.42 11.26 -12.69
C VAL A 109 3.82 10.80 -13.04
N THR A 110 3.92 10.08 -14.15
CA THR A 110 5.18 9.61 -14.73
C THR A 110 5.51 10.42 -15.97
N GLY A 111 6.80 10.57 -16.23
CA GLY A 111 7.30 11.56 -17.16
C GLY A 111 8.82 11.66 -17.20
N ARG A 112 9.31 12.77 -17.77
CA ARG A 112 10.73 13.13 -17.75
C ARG A 112 10.94 14.39 -16.94
N ARG A 113 12.13 14.53 -16.35
CA ARG A 113 12.54 15.78 -15.71
C ARG A 113 12.39 16.96 -16.69
N ASN A 114 11.88 18.08 -16.19
CA ASN A 114 11.56 19.28 -16.95
C ASN A 114 10.37 19.20 -17.91
N MET A 115 9.67 18.06 -17.99
CA MET A 115 8.42 17.98 -18.75
C MET A 115 7.35 18.85 -18.10
N ARG A 116 6.56 19.55 -18.92
CA ARG A 116 5.47 20.42 -18.44
C ARG A 116 4.18 19.63 -18.43
N VAL A 117 3.47 19.75 -17.33
CA VAL A 117 2.15 19.13 -17.13
C VAL A 117 1.14 20.18 -16.78
N ARG A 118 -0.09 19.99 -17.24
CA ARG A 118 -1.23 20.81 -16.86
C ARG A 118 -2.27 19.90 -16.22
N ILE A 119 -2.67 20.23 -15.01
CA ILE A 119 -3.64 19.45 -14.24
C ILE A 119 -4.96 20.23 -14.21
N ARG A 120 -6.04 19.55 -14.56
CA ARG A 120 -7.39 20.11 -14.62
C ARG A 120 -8.38 19.19 -13.93
N GLU A 121 -9.28 19.79 -13.18
CA GLU A 121 -10.50 19.17 -12.71
C GLU A 121 -11.61 19.42 -13.75
N GLN A 122 -12.48 18.41 -13.97
CA GLN A 122 -13.50 18.42 -15.03
C GLN A 122 -14.94 18.56 -14.50
N ASN A 123 -15.16 18.54 -13.19
CA ASN A 123 -16.49 18.71 -12.60
C ASN A 123 -16.86 20.19 -12.39
N SER A 124 -16.07 21.12 -12.96
CA SER A 124 -16.34 22.57 -12.89
C SER A 124 -16.30 23.12 -11.45
N GLY A 125 -15.46 22.52 -10.61
CA GLY A 125 -15.21 22.94 -9.23
C GLY A 125 -16.18 22.39 -8.18
N VAL A 126 -17.19 21.60 -8.59
CA VAL A 126 -18.15 20.98 -7.67
C VAL A 126 -18.36 19.52 -8.04
N VAL A 127 -18.19 18.64 -7.05
CA VAL A 127 -18.51 17.21 -7.16
C VAL A 127 -19.75 16.93 -6.33
N THR A 128 -20.77 16.31 -6.95
CA THR A 128 -21.94 15.83 -6.23
C THR A 128 -21.70 14.42 -5.75
N LEU A 129 -21.90 14.18 -4.46
CA LEU A 129 -21.90 12.86 -3.87
C LEU A 129 -23.35 12.43 -3.64
N THR A 130 -23.71 11.24 -4.09
CA THR A 130 -25.04 10.66 -3.93
C THR A 130 -25.01 9.58 -2.86
N GLY A 131 -25.99 9.62 -1.97
CA GLY A 131 -26.17 8.66 -0.89
C GLY A 131 -27.57 8.03 -0.89
N PRO A 132 -27.98 7.41 0.23
CA PRO A 132 -29.24 6.69 0.32
C PRO A 132 -30.45 7.59 0.05
N GLY A 133 -31.50 7.02 -0.55
CA GLY A 133 -32.74 7.73 -0.84
C GLY A 133 -32.60 8.90 -1.83
N GLY A 134 -31.46 8.99 -2.55
CA GLY A 134 -31.18 10.10 -3.47
C GLY A 134 -30.69 11.37 -2.78
N ALA A 135 -30.40 11.33 -1.48
CA ALA A 135 -29.81 12.46 -0.78
C ALA A 135 -28.44 12.80 -1.37
N THR A 136 -28.10 14.08 -1.42
CA THR A 136 -26.85 14.56 -2.00
C THR A 136 -26.02 15.37 -1.02
N MET A 137 -24.70 15.27 -1.13
CA MET A 137 -23.73 16.20 -0.54
C MET A 137 -22.93 16.85 -1.67
N LEU A 138 -22.41 18.06 -1.43
CA LEU A 138 -21.57 18.75 -2.39
C LEU A 138 -20.16 18.87 -1.86
N MET A 139 -19.19 18.51 -2.68
CA MET A 139 -17.79 18.81 -2.45
C MET A 139 -17.36 19.94 -3.37
N ASP A 140 -16.87 21.03 -2.79
CA ASP A 140 -16.36 22.21 -3.49
C ASP A 140 -14.98 22.61 -2.97
N ASN A 141 -14.51 23.80 -3.33
CA ASN A 141 -13.23 24.37 -2.87
C ASN A 141 -12.06 23.38 -3.01
N ILE A 142 -11.93 22.86 -4.24
CA ILE A 142 -10.94 21.85 -4.57
C ILE A 142 -9.55 22.47 -4.52
N THR A 143 -8.71 21.93 -3.64
CA THR A 143 -7.32 22.36 -3.43
C THR A 143 -6.37 21.24 -3.84
N MET A 144 -5.11 21.58 -4.07
CA MET A 144 -4.12 20.61 -4.51
C MET A 144 -2.74 20.94 -3.94
N ASP A 145 -2.02 19.89 -3.57
CA ASP A 145 -0.60 19.93 -3.23
C ASP A 145 0.20 19.03 -4.18
N VAL A 146 1.49 19.33 -4.36
CA VAL A 146 2.35 18.62 -5.32
C VAL A 146 3.67 18.21 -4.67
N THR A 147 4.18 17.04 -5.06
CA THR A 147 5.51 16.55 -4.68
C THR A 147 6.32 16.30 -5.93
N ASP A 148 7.58 16.73 -5.93
CA ASP A 148 8.49 16.66 -7.08
C ASP A 148 7.98 17.36 -8.35
N MET A 149 7.17 18.41 -8.16
CA MET A 149 6.78 19.33 -9.22
C MET A 149 6.93 20.78 -8.76
N THR A 150 7.21 21.68 -9.70
CA THR A 150 7.25 23.14 -9.43
C THR A 150 6.22 23.87 -10.30
N PRO A 151 5.50 24.87 -9.76
CA PRO A 151 4.58 25.68 -10.56
C PRO A 151 5.28 26.37 -11.73
N VAL A 152 4.62 26.45 -12.88
CA VAL A 152 5.11 27.18 -14.05
C VAL A 152 4.21 28.37 -14.36
N ALA A 153 4.79 29.56 -14.29
CA ALA A 153 4.10 30.81 -14.60
C ALA A 153 3.74 30.95 -16.08
N GLY A 154 2.72 31.78 -16.36
CA GLY A 154 2.33 32.21 -17.72
C GLY A 154 1.25 31.37 -18.39
N GLY A 155 0.28 32.03 -19.05
CA GLY A 155 -0.86 31.44 -19.75
C GLY A 155 -2.20 31.57 -18.98
N GLY A 156 -3.31 31.55 -19.70
CA GLY A 156 -4.66 31.61 -19.09
C GLY A 156 -4.97 30.38 -18.23
N ASN A 157 -5.65 30.60 -17.10
CA ASN A 157 -6.23 29.56 -16.26
C ASN A 157 -7.75 29.57 -16.50
N PRO A 158 -8.26 28.88 -17.54
CA PRO A 158 -9.68 28.65 -17.67
C PRO A 158 -10.19 27.89 -16.42
N PRO A 159 -11.49 28.00 -16.13
CA PRO A 159 -12.14 27.29 -15.04
C PRO A 159 -11.75 25.80 -14.99
N GLY A 160 -11.60 25.28 -13.77
CA GLY A 160 -11.15 23.90 -13.51
C GLY A 160 -9.65 23.66 -13.68
N THR A 161 -8.82 24.66 -14.00
CA THR A 161 -7.36 24.46 -14.00
C THR A 161 -6.82 24.53 -12.56
N LEU A 162 -6.33 23.40 -12.05
CA LEU A 162 -5.67 23.33 -10.74
C LEU A 162 -4.25 23.89 -10.80
N GLY A 163 -3.59 23.76 -11.95
CA GLY A 163 -2.34 24.46 -12.21
C GLY A 163 -1.54 23.93 -13.39
N ARG A 164 -0.39 24.56 -13.59
CA ARG A 164 0.64 24.11 -14.53
C ARG A 164 1.92 23.88 -13.76
N PHE A 165 2.54 22.75 -14.02
CA PHE A 165 3.71 22.31 -13.28
C PHE A 165 4.79 21.78 -14.21
N ARG A 166 5.99 21.71 -13.67
CA ARG A 166 7.14 21.07 -14.28
C ARG A 166 7.64 20.00 -13.34
N ILE A 167 7.81 18.78 -13.86
CA ILE A 167 8.36 17.66 -13.09
C ILE A 167 9.82 17.97 -12.75
N THR A 168 10.16 17.93 -11.47
CA THR A 168 11.53 18.17 -10.98
C THR A 168 12.28 16.89 -10.64
N SER A 169 11.56 15.77 -10.45
CA SER A 169 12.14 14.46 -10.17
C SER A 169 13.13 14.00 -11.25
N ASN A 170 14.27 13.45 -10.81
CA ASN A 170 15.25 12.80 -11.68
C ASN A 170 14.81 11.40 -12.13
N SER A 171 13.97 10.72 -11.35
CA SER A 171 13.42 9.39 -11.70
C SER A 171 12.26 9.47 -12.68
N GLY A 172 11.76 10.67 -12.97
CA GLY A 172 10.63 10.88 -13.87
C GLY A 172 9.27 10.64 -13.23
N SER A 173 9.21 10.32 -11.94
CA SER A 173 7.96 10.17 -11.18
C SER A 173 7.75 11.37 -10.25
N ALA A 174 6.54 11.90 -10.23
CA ALA A 174 6.09 12.95 -9.32
C ALA A 174 4.64 12.66 -8.91
N SER A 175 4.14 13.32 -7.88
CA SER A 175 2.77 13.09 -7.39
C SER A 175 2.06 14.39 -7.08
N PHE A 176 0.73 14.33 -7.07
CA PHE A 176 -0.09 15.41 -6.57
C PHE A 176 -1.25 14.84 -5.77
N ARG A 177 -1.69 15.60 -4.77
CA ARG A 177 -2.82 15.25 -3.91
C ARG A 177 -3.91 16.28 -4.07
N ILE A 178 -5.16 15.85 -4.14
CA ILE A 178 -6.32 16.72 -4.22
C ILE A 178 -7.11 16.61 -2.92
N GLY A 179 -7.42 17.77 -2.34
CA GLY A 179 -8.33 17.96 -1.22
C GLY A 179 -9.60 18.69 -1.66
N GLY A 180 -10.50 18.92 -0.72
CA GLY A 180 -11.75 19.61 -0.98
C GLY A 180 -12.58 19.80 0.28
N ARG A 181 -13.63 20.60 0.16
CA ARG A 181 -14.59 20.87 1.24
C ARG A 181 -15.92 20.17 0.94
N LEU A 182 -16.24 19.17 1.73
CA LEU A 182 -17.54 18.52 1.75
C LEU A 182 -18.52 19.34 2.60
N THR A 183 -19.70 19.63 2.04
CA THR A 183 -20.82 20.24 2.75
C THR A 183 -21.85 19.17 3.09
N VAL A 184 -22.13 19.03 4.39
CA VAL A 184 -23.16 18.15 4.95
C VAL A 184 -24.36 19.03 5.31
N ASN A 185 -25.50 18.81 4.65
CA ASN A 185 -26.69 19.60 4.91
C ASN A 185 -27.33 19.22 6.27
N PRO A 186 -28.19 20.09 6.83
CA PRO A 186 -29.01 19.73 7.98
C PRO A 186 -29.86 18.48 7.70
N LEU A 187 -30.06 17.64 8.73
CA LEU A 187 -30.86 16.42 8.66
C LEU A 187 -30.49 15.47 7.50
N GLN A 188 -29.20 15.44 7.14
CA GLN A 188 -28.69 14.56 6.10
C GLN A 188 -28.98 13.08 6.42
N THR A 189 -29.45 12.33 5.43
CA THR A 189 -29.76 10.91 5.60
C THR A 189 -28.50 10.10 5.94
N PRO A 190 -28.49 9.28 7.00
CA PRO A 190 -27.34 8.45 7.32
C PRO A 190 -27.03 7.42 6.23
N GLY A 191 -25.75 7.31 5.85
CA GLY A 191 -25.24 6.25 4.99
C GLY A 191 -24.02 6.66 4.18
N VAL A 192 -23.68 5.85 3.18
CA VAL A 192 -22.49 6.06 2.34
C VAL A 192 -22.83 7.01 1.20
N TYR A 193 -22.02 8.05 1.05
CA TYR A 193 -22.09 9.02 -0.04
C TYR A 193 -20.91 8.79 -0.98
N SER A 194 -21.17 8.69 -2.27
CA SER A 194 -20.15 8.45 -3.29
C SER A 194 -20.33 9.37 -4.48
N GLY A 195 -19.23 9.81 -5.08
CA GLY A 195 -19.20 10.67 -6.25
C GLY A 195 -17.89 10.48 -7.00
N THR A 196 -17.80 11.03 -8.21
CA THR A 196 -16.62 10.88 -9.06
C THR A 196 -15.95 12.23 -9.28
N LEU A 197 -14.68 12.34 -8.87
CA LEU A 197 -13.81 13.45 -9.21
C LEU A 197 -13.05 13.11 -10.50
N ASN A 198 -13.29 13.87 -11.57
CA ASN A 198 -12.65 13.66 -12.86
C ASN A 198 -11.44 14.59 -13.02
N VAL A 199 -10.26 13.98 -13.08
CA VAL A 199 -8.98 14.69 -13.23
C VAL A 199 -8.39 14.40 -14.62
N GLN A 200 -7.94 15.47 -15.28
CA GLN A 200 -7.27 15.41 -16.57
C GLN A 200 -5.84 15.95 -16.41
N VAL A 201 -4.86 15.20 -16.92
CA VAL A 201 -3.47 15.63 -17.01
C VAL A 201 -3.06 15.73 -18.47
N ASN A 202 -2.67 16.92 -18.90
CA ASN A 202 -2.15 17.17 -20.25
C ASN A 202 -0.64 17.33 -20.20
N TYR A 203 0.05 16.66 -21.11
CA TYR A 203 1.51 16.70 -21.25
C TYR A 203 1.89 17.60 -22.43
N ASN A 204 2.82 18.53 -22.20
CA ASN A 204 3.29 19.52 -23.18
C ASN A 204 4.81 19.52 -23.30
#